data_AF-X1FH33-F1
#
_entry.id   AF-X1FH33-F1
#
_cell.length_a   1.000
_cell.length_b   1.000
_cell.length_c   1.000
_cell.angle_alpha   90.00
_cell.angle_beta   90.00
_cell.angle_gamma   90.00
#
_symmetry.space_group_name_H-M   'P 1'
#
loop_
_entity.id
_entity.type
_entity.pdbx_description
1 polymer ?
#
loop_
_entity_poly.entity_id
_entity_poly.type
_entity_poly.pdbx_seq_one_letter_code
_entity_poly.pdbx_strand_id
1 'polypeptide(L)'
;AAPMIIHGKIIVGNSGGEFGVIGEIQARDVNTGELVWTRPTIEGNMGTLNGKENGMTGKLNASWQGDQYKQGGGATWLGGTYDPDTNLIYMGTGNPAPWNSHLRPGDNLYTASTLGIDPDTGQIKWHYQTTPHDGWDFDGVNELIPFDAMRGGKMMKLGAKADR
;
A
#
# COMPACT_ATOMS: atom_id res chain seq x y z
N ALA A 1 -4.18 9.49 -6.76
CA ALA A 1 -4.17 9.94 -5.36
C ALA A 1 -3.87 11.43 -5.26
N ALA A 2 -4.48 12.14 -4.29
CA ALA A 2 -3.98 13.46 -3.90
C ALA A 2 -2.60 13.31 -3.24
N PRO A 3 -1.59 14.13 -3.61
CA PRO A 3 -0.24 13.98 -3.09
C PRO A 3 -0.12 14.44 -1.64
N MET A 4 0.80 13.82 -0.88
CA MET A 4 1.24 14.29 0.43
C MET A 4 2.68 14.82 0.36
N ILE A 5 3.01 15.85 1.14
CA ILE A 5 4.40 16.31 1.28
C ILE A 5 4.92 15.86 2.64
N ILE A 6 5.94 14.99 2.65
CA ILE A 6 6.50 14.39 3.86
C ILE A 6 8.02 14.37 3.72
N HIS A 7 8.75 14.93 4.69
CA HIS A 7 10.22 14.93 4.73
C HIS A 7 10.87 15.43 3.42
N GLY A 8 10.32 16.51 2.84
CA GLY A 8 10.81 17.07 1.58
C GLY A 8 10.49 16.22 0.35
N LYS A 9 9.57 15.25 0.44
CA LYS A 9 9.18 14.37 -0.66
C LYS A 9 7.69 14.48 -0.96
N ILE A 10 7.34 14.46 -2.23
CA ILE A 10 5.97 14.28 -2.72
C ILE A 10 5.68 12.78 -2.77
N ILE A 11 4.72 12.33 -1.98
CA ILE A 11 4.24 10.94 -1.94
C ILE A 11 2.96 10.85 -2.75
N VAL A 12 2.92 9.94 -3.73
CA VAL A 12 1.77 9.76 -4.63
C VAL A 12 1.60 8.30 -5.02
N GLY A 13 0.35 7.85 -5.03
CA GLY A 13 -0.06 6.53 -5.54
C GLY A 13 -0.65 6.60 -6.96
N ASN A 14 -0.97 5.44 -7.51
CA ASN A 14 -1.50 5.28 -8.88
C ASN A 14 -2.93 4.69 -8.93
N SER A 15 -3.49 4.66 -10.13
CA SER A 15 -4.80 4.04 -10.46
C SER A 15 -4.63 2.92 -11.48
N GLY A 16 -5.65 2.07 -11.65
CA GLY A 16 -5.72 1.09 -12.74
C GLY A 16 -5.89 -0.38 -12.31
N GLY A 17 -6.47 -0.65 -11.13
CA GLY A 17 -6.74 -2.02 -10.66
C GLY A 17 -7.52 -2.85 -11.68
N GLU A 18 -8.51 -2.23 -12.33
CA GLU A 18 -9.37 -2.86 -13.35
C GLU A 18 -8.59 -3.31 -14.60
N PHE A 19 -7.40 -2.74 -14.81
CA PHE A 19 -6.54 -2.99 -15.96
C PHE A 19 -5.31 -3.83 -15.60
N GLY A 20 -5.28 -4.42 -14.39
CA GLY A 20 -4.14 -5.21 -13.91
C GLY A 20 -2.90 -4.37 -13.62
N VAL A 21 -3.02 -3.05 -13.51
CA VAL A 21 -1.89 -2.18 -13.16
C VAL A 21 -1.47 -2.47 -11.73
N ILE A 22 -0.18 -2.73 -11.54
CA ILE A 22 0.39 -2.93 -10.20
C ILE A 22 0.31 -1.61 -9.43
N GLY A 23 -0.33 -1.67 -8.26
CA GLY A 23 -0.30 -0.59 -7.31
C GLY A 23 1.12 -0.22 -6.95
N GLU A 24 1.46 1.05 -7.04
CA GLU A 24 2.78 1.57 -6.73
C GLU A 24 2.66 2.92 -6.06
N ILE A 25 3.45 3.11 -5.02
CA ILE A 25 3.62 4.40 -4.34
C ILE A 25 4.99 4.93 -4.71
N GLN A 26 5.05 6.20 -5.10
CA GLN A 26 6.30 6.89 -5.43
C GLN A 26 6.56 8.00 -4.43
N ALA A 27 7.83 8.18 -4.06
CA ALA A 27 8.32 9.40 -3.46
C ALA A 27 9.24 10.13 -4.42
N ARG A 28 8.99 11.42 -4.59
CA ARG A 28 9.79 12.31 -5.42
C ARG A 28 10.30 13.47 -4.60
N ASP A 29 11.51 13.94 -4.87
CA ASP A 29 12.02 15.16 -4.23
C ASP A 29 11.07 16.34 -4.54
N VAL A 30 10.71 17.11 -3.51
CA VAL A 30 9.71 18.19 -3.65
C VAL A 30 10.21 19.37 -4.48
N ASN A 31 11.53 19.56 -4.56
CA ASN A 31 12.14 20.69 -5.27
C ASN A 31 12.50 20.32 -6.71
N THR A 32 12.95 19.08 -6.96
CA THR A 32 13.44 18.64 -8.27
C THR A 32 12.47 17.72 -9.02
N GLY A 33 11.56 17.04 -8.32
CA GLY A 33 10.67 16.02 -8.90
C GLY A 33 11.36 14.69 -9.20
N GLU A 34 12.65 14.56 -8.89
CA GLU A 34 13.43 13.34 -9.08
C GLU A 34 12.85 12.19 -8.25
N LEU A 35 12.84 11.00 -8.83
CA LEU A 35 12.32 9.80 -8.16
C LEU A 35 13.31 9.33 -7.09
N VAL A 36 12.87 9.33 -5.83
CA VAL A 36 13.67 8.90 -4.68
C VAL A 36 13.45 7.43 -4.41
N TRP A 37 12.19 6.98 -4.29
CA TRP A 37 11.86 5.57 -4.13
C TRP A 37 10.54 5.22 -4.80
N THR A 38 10.42 3.95 -5.17
CA THR A 38 9.14 3.33 -5.55
C THR A 38 8.87 2.12 -4.69
N ARG A 39 7.59 1.91 -4.37
CA ARG A 39 7.12 0.72 -3.69
C ARG A 39 5.89 0.15 -4.39
N PRO A 40 6.07 -0.88 -5.23
CA PRO A 40 4.98 -1.73 -5.65
C PRO A 40 4.31 -2.38 -4.43
N THR A 41 2.99 -2.42 -4.40
CA THR A 41 2.20 -2.91 -3.25
C THR A 41 1.85 -4.38 -3.34
N ILE A 42 1.89 -4.98 -4.54
CA ILE A 42 1.65 -6.41 -4.73
C ILE A 42 2.89 -7.20 -4.36
N GLU A 43 2.73 -8.26 -3.57
CA GLU A 43 3.86 -9.09 -3.17
C GLU A 43 4.58 -9.73 -4.36
N GLY A 44 5.87 -10.01 -4.23
CA GLY A 44 6.70 -10.51 -5.32
C GLY A 44 7.29 -9.43 -6.22
N ASN A 45 6.81 -8.18 -6.12
CA ASN A 45 7.36 -7.05 -6.88
C ASN A 45 8.48 -6.33 -6.11
N MET A 46 9.49 -5.86 -6.84
CA MET A 46 10.70 -5.23 -6.28
C MET A 46 10.54 -3.71 -6.16
N GLY A 47 10.76 -3.16 -4.96
CA GLY A 47 10.83 -1.71 -4.76
C GLY A 47 12.18 -1.14 -5.16
N THR A 48 12.26 0.18 -5.28
CA THR A 48 13.50 0.88 -5.59
C THR A 48 13.78 2.00 -4.58
N LEU A 49 15.05 2.32 -4.37
CA LEU A 49 15.52 3.48 -3.60
C LEU A 49 16.79 4.01 -4.26
N ASN A 50 16.77 5.29 -4.65
CA ASN A 50 17.86 5.97 -5.35
C ASN A 50 18.38 5.17 -6.56
N GLY A 51 17.44 4.67 -7.36
CA GLY A 51 17.73 3.90 -8.58
C GLY A 51 18.23 2.47 -8.36
N LYS A 52 18.25 1.97 -7.12
CA LYS A 52 18.67 0.60 -6.79
C LYS A 52 17.51 -0.21 -6.24
N GLU A 53 17.58 -1.54 -6.40
CA GLU A 53 16.63 -2.44 -5.75
C GLU A 53 16.64 -2.24 -4.23
N ASN A 54 15.44 -2.21 -3.65
CA ASN A 54 15.23 -1.91 -2.25
C ASN A 54 14.28 -2.94 -1.63
N GLY A 55 14.57 -4.21 -1.87
CA GLY A 55 13.81 -5.31 -1.28
C GLY A 55 12.45 -5.56 -1.94
N MET A 56 12.07 -6.83 -1.94
CA MET A 56 10.81 -7.31 -2.46
C MET A 56 9.68 -6.96 -1.50
N THR A 57 8.55 -6.53 -2.05
CA THR A 57 7.30 -6.45 -1.30
C THR A 57 6.85 -7.86 -0.96
N GLY A 58 6.69 -8.15 0.34
CA GLY A 58 6.28 -9.47 0.80
C GLY A 58 7.23 -10.58 0.34
N LYS A 59 6.65 -11.72 -0.05
CA LYS A 59 7.40 -12.90 -0.51
C LYS A 59 6.82 -13.40 -1.83
N LEU A 60 7.69 -13.64 -2.80
CA LEU A 60 7.31 -14.19 -4.11
C LEU A 60 6.50 -15.49 -3.94
N ASN A 61 5.34 -15.53 -4.59
CA ASN A 61 4.42 -16.67 -4.64
C ASN A 61 3.92 -17.16 -3.27
N ALA A 62 3.82 -16.28 -2.27
CA ALA A 62 3.26 -16.64 -0.97
C ALA A 62 1.73 -16.76 -1.00
N SER A 63 1.06 -15.88 -1.74
CA SER A 63 -0.40 -15.78 -1.88
C SER A 63 -0.87 -15.48 -3.32
N TRP A 64 0.06 -15.42 -4.28
CA TRP A 64 -0.23 -15.42 -5.72
C TRP A 64 0.34 -16.66 -6.39
N GLN A 65 -0.38 -17.19 -7.38
CA GLN A 65 0.09 -18.34 -8.13
C GLN A 65 0.84 -17.93 -9.41
N GLY A 66 1.99 -18.55 -9.63
CA GLY A 66 2.80 -18.34 -10.83
C GLY A 66 3.14 -16.86 -11.04
N ASP A 67 2.72 -16.31 -12.18
CA ASP A 67 3.04 -14.93 -12.57
C ASP A 67 1.89 -13.94 -12.35
N GLN A 68 0.82 -14.33 -11.65
CA GLN A 68 -0.36 -13.48 -11.46
C GLN A 68 -0.04 -12.16 -10.75
N TYR A 69 0.95 -12.15 -9.85
CA TYR A 69 1.42 -10.96 -9.14
C TYR A 69 1.95 -9.85 -10.06
N LYS A 70 2.28 -10.15 -11.32
CA LYS A 70 2.78 -9.18 -12.31
C LYS A 70 1.67 -8.29 -12.88
N GLN A 71 0.42 -8.67 -12.68
CA GLN A 71 -0.77 -7.92 -13.12
C GLN A 71 -1.88 -7.92 -12.06
N GLY A 72 -1.49 -7.94 -10.78
CA GLY A 72 -2.37 -8.22 -9.65
C GLY A 72 -3.25 -7.06 -9.17
N GLY A 73 -3.21 -5.86 -9.78
CA GLY A 73 -3.99 -4.71 -9.31
C GLY A 73 -3.38 -4.05 -8.07
N GLY A 74 -4.21 -3.74 -7.06
CA GLY A 74 -3.76 -3.16 -5.78
C GLY A 74 -3.47 -1.66 -5.83
N ALA A 75 -4.04 -0.96 -6.81
CA ALA A 75 -3.82 0.46 -7.05
C ALA A 75 -4.06 1.32 -5.79
N THR A 76 -3.19 2.31 -5.57
CA THR A 76 -3.22 3.17 -4.36
C THR A 76 -3.83 4.53 -4.69
N TRP A 77 -5.07 4.50 -5.19
CA TRP A 77 -5.64 5.65 -5.90
C TRP A 77 -6.15 6.76 -4.98
N LEU A 78 -6.39 6.48 -3.70
CA LEU A 78 -6.70 7.48 -2.68
C LEU A 78 -5.42 7.98 -2.00
N GLY A 79 -5.46 9.20 -1.44
CA GLY A 79 -4.39 9.70 -0.58
C GLY A 79 -4.35 8.93 0.75
N GLY A 80 -3.16 8.77 1.31
CA GLY A 80 -2.97 8.18 2.63
C GLY A 80 -2.99 9.21 3.75
N THR A 81 -2.50 8.78 4.91
CA THR A 81 -2.26 9.65 6.07
C THR A 81 -0.83 9.46 6.57
N TYR A 82 -0.27 10.48 7.21
CA TYR A 82 1.05 10.40 7.86
C TYR A 82 0.94 10.69 9.35
N ASP A 83 1.59 9.86 10.16
CA ASP A 83 1.70 10.07 11.59
C ASP A 83 3.17 10.30 12.00
N PRO A 84 3.53 11.52 12.43
CA PRO A 84 4.92 11.84 12.78
C PRO A 84 5.41 11.12 14.04
N ASP A 85 4.52 10.68 14.93
CA ASP A 85 4.93 10.00 16.17
C ASP A 85 5.45 8.59 15.90
N THR A 86 4.87 7.92 14.90
CA THR A 86 5.30 6.59 14.44
C THR A 86 6.26 6.66 13.25
N ASN A 87 6.37 7.83 12.61
CA ASN A 87 7.08 8.05 11.36
C ASN A 87 6.63 7.06 10.26
N LEU A 88 5.31 6.89 10.13
CA LEU A 88 4.71 6.00 9.14
C LEU A 88 3.68 6.72 8.27
N ILE A 89 3.73 6.40 6.99
CA ILE A 89 2.67 6.63 6.04
C ILE A 89 1.70 5.44 6.13
N TYR A 90 0.40 5.70 6.27
CA TYR A 90 -0.65 4.71 6.13
C TYR A 90 -1.32 4.86 4.78
N MET A 91 -1.17 3.87 3.92
CA MET A 91 -1.76 3.84 2.57
C MET A 91 -2.66 2.62 2.43
N GLY A 92 -3.86 2.84 1.90
CA GLY A 92 -4.74 1.76 1.48
C GLY A 92 -4.43 1.29 0.06
N THR A 93 -4.64 0.00 -0.19
CA THR A 93 -4.46 -0.63 -1.51
C THR A 93 -5.78 -1.11 -2.06
N GLY A 94 -5.93 -0.98 -3.38
CA GLY A 94 -7.14 -1.34 -4.09
C GLY A 94 -7.36 -2.84 -4.25
N ASN A 95 -8.40 -3.14 -5.02
CA ASN A 95 -8.81 -4.48 -5.43
C ASN A 95 -7.70 -5.31 -6.13
N PRO A 96 -7.75 -6.65 -6.02
CA PRO A 96 -6.99 -7.55 -6.85
C PRO A 96 -7.54 -7.67 -8.28
N ALA A 97 -6.65 -7.90 -9.24
CA ALA A 97 -6.99 -8.10 -10.64
C ALA A 97 -6.70 -9.54 -11.12
N PRO A 98 -7.53 -10.11 -12.02
CA PRO A 98 -8.80 -9.56 -12.52
C PRO A 98 -9.93 -9.68 -11.48
N TRP A 99 -11.08 -9.04 -11.70
CA TRP A 99 -12.22 -9.14 -10.76
C TRP A 99 -12.71 -10.57 -10.51
N ASN A 100 -12.63 -11.45 -11.51
CA ASN A 100 -13.01 -12.86 -11.34
C ASN A 100 -11.99 -13.59 -10.46
N SER A 101 -12.30 -13.70 -9.17
CA SER A 101 -11.42 -14.30 -8.15
C SER A 101 -11.07 -15.76 -8.43
N HIS A 102 -11.94 -16.51 -9.12
CA HIS A 102 -11.67 -17.89 -9.52
C HIS A 102 -10.37 -18.02 -10.34
N LEU A 103 -9.98 -16.98 -11.09
CA LEU A 103 -8.78 -16.97 -11.91
C LEU A 103 -7.49 -16.69 -11.12
N ARG A 104 -7.57 -16.30 -9.84
CA ARG A 104 -6.44 -15.88 -9.00
C ARG A 104 -6.52 -16.41 -7.57
N PRO A 105 -6.55 -17.74 -7.38
CA PRO A 105 -6.61 -18.36 -6.05
C PRO A 105 -5.46 -17.90 -5.14
N GLY A 106 -5.78 -17.69 -3.86
CA GLY A 106 -4.86 -17.21 -2.82
C GLY A 106 -5.31 -15.86 -2.25
N ASP A 107 -4.75 -15.47 -1.10
CA ASP A 107 -5.15 -14.24 -0.40
C ASP A 107 -4.86 -12.96 -1.20
N ASN A 108 -4.01 -13.03 -2.23
CA ASN A 108 -3.70 -11.94 -3.15
C ASN A 108 -3.06 -10.71 -2.47
N LEU A 109 -2.08 -10.91 -1.59
CA LEU A 109 -1.43 -9.85 -0.83
C LEU A 109 -0.60 -8.90 -1.72
N TYR A 110 -0.53 -7.58 -1.47
CA TYR A 110 -1.25 -6.83 -0.44
C TYR A 110 -2.39 -6.03 -1.06
N THR A 111 -3.34 -6.69 -1.74
CA THR A 111 -4.59 -6.04 -2.19
C THR A 111 -5.56 -5.88 -1.02
N ALA A 112 -6.51 -4.94 -1.15
CA ALA A 112 -7.51 -4.63 -0.11
C ALA A 112 -6.91 -4.54 1.30
N SER A 113 -5.78 -3.84 1.41
CA SER A 113 -4.94 -3.80 2.60
C SER A 113 -4.64 -2.37 3.04
N THR A 114 -4.36 -2.22 4.32
CA THR A 114 -3.67 -1.03 4.84
C THR A 114 -2.19 -1.35 5.05
N LEU A 115 -1.31 -0.50 4.54
CA LEU A 115 0.13 -0.61 4.65
C LEU A 115 0.68 0.50 5.55
N GLY A 116 1.51 0.14 6.52
CA GLY A 116 2.38 1.07 7.24
C GLY A 116 3.74 1.16 6.56
N ILE A 117 4.08 2.32 6.01
CA ILE A 117 5.23 2.53 5.13
C ILE A 117 6.18 3.57 5.72
N ASP A 118 7.46 3.27 5.67
CA ASP A 118 8.54 4.19 6.03
C ASP A 118 8.69 5.28 4.96
N PRO A 119 8.53 6.57 5.32
CA PRO A 119 8.52 7.66 4.34
C PRO A 119 9.88 7.91 3.67
N ASP A 120 10.97 7.49 4.30
CA ASP A 120 12.31 7.77 3.80
C ASP A 120 12.83 6.68 2.88
N THR A 121 12.39 5.44 3.12
CA THR A 121 12.86 4.27 2.35
C THR A 121 11.78 3.62 1.50
N GLY A 122 10.50 3.92 1.72
CA GLY A 122 9.39 3.23 1.06
C GLY A 122 9.20 1.77 1.52
N GLN A 123 9.85 1.33 2.59
CA GLN A 123 9.71 -0.03 3.12
C GLN A 123 8.38 -0.21 3.85
N ILE A 124 7.68 -1.31 3.57
CA ILE A 124 6.46 -1.69 4.30
C ILE A 124 6.89 -2.31 5.64
N LYS A 125 6.50 -1.69 6.76
CA LYS A 125 6.81 -2.13 8.12
C LYS A 125 5.77 -3.11 8.67
N TRP A 126 4.51 -2.91 8.29
CA TRP A 126 3.41 -3.80 8.63
C TRP A 126 2.28 -3.65 7.61
N HIS A 127 1.39 -4.63 7.57
CA HIS A 127 0.15 -4.58 6.79
C HIS A 127 -1.01 -5.18 7.58
N TYR A 128 -2.23 -4.82 7.18
CA TYR A 128 -3.45 -5.51 7.58
C TYR A 128 -4.35 -5.63 6.35
N GLN A 129 -4.68 -6.86 5.95
CA GLN A 129 -5.56 -7.12 4.81
C GLN A 129 -7.01 -7.26 5.30
N THR A 130 -7.88 -6.39 4.83
CA THR A 130 -9.31 -6.39 5.22
C THR A 130 -10.05 -7.50 4.48
N THR A 131 -9.75 -7.69 3.18
CA THR A 131 -10.51 -8.59 2.30
C THR A 131 -9.58 -9.56 1.57
N PRO A 132 -9.14 -10.65 2.23
CA PRO A 132 -8.35 -11.70 1.57
C PRO A 132 -9.13 -12.32 0.41
N HIS A 133 -8.44 -12.55 -0.71
CA HIS A 133 -9.03 -13.14 -1.92
C HIS A 133 -10.31 -12.42 -2.39
N ASP A 134 -10.30 -11.08 -2.38
CA ASP A 134 -11.48 -10.27 -2.71
C ASP A 134 -12.14 -10.71 -4.02
N GLY A 135 -13.46 -10.87 -4.01
CA GLY A 135 -14.28 -11.24 -5.17
C GLY A 135 -15.35 -10.20 -5.51
N TRP A 136 -15.31 -9.02 -4.86
CA TRP A 136 -16.41 -8.05 -4.90
C TRP A 136 -15.96 -6.62 -5.24
N ASP A 137 -14.70 -6.41 -5.61
CA ASP A 137 -14.18 -5.08 -5.93
C ASP A 137 -14.20 -4.16 -4.71
N PHE A 138 -13.85 -4.71 -3.54
CA PHE A 138 -13.79 -3.97 -2.29
C PHE A 138 -12.41 -3.38 -2.09
N ASP A 139 -12.13 -2.30 -2.83
CA ASP A 139 -10.94 -1.49 -2.65
C ASP A 139 -10.78 -1.06 -1.19
N GLY A 140 -9.69 -1.52 -0.57
CA GLY A 140 -9.27 -1.15 0.78
C GLY A 140 -8.52 0.16 0.82
N VAL A 141 -8.87 1.13 -0.03
CA VAL A 141 -8.10 2.39 -0.15
C VAL A 141 -8.47 3.46 0.86
N ASN A 142 -9.60 3.33 1.57
CA ASN A 142 -10.08 4.36 2.49
C ASN A 142 -9.02 4.70 3.55
N GLU A 143 -9.07 5.93 4.04
CA GLU A 143 -8.07 6.45 4.96
C GLU A 143 -8.02 5.68 6.28
N LEU A 144 -6.82 5.51 6.82
CA LEU A 144 -6.63 5.11 8.22
C LEU A 144 -6.40 6.38 9.04
N ILE A 145 -7.23 6.62 10.04
CA ILE A 145 -7.10 7.79 10.91
C ILE A 145 -6.38 7.39 12.20
N PRO A 146 -5.15 7.87 12.45
CA PRO A 146 -4.48 7.68 13.72
C PRO A 146 -5.05 8.63 14.78
N PHE A 147 -5.21 8.15 16.01
CA PHE A 147 -5.69 8.95 17.14
C PHE A 147 -5.23 8.37 18.47
N ASP A 148 -5.21 9.19 19.52
CA ASP A 148 -4.96 8.75 20.88
C ASP A 148 -6.28 8.47 21.60
N ALA A 149 -6.38 7.33 22.29
CA ALA A 149 -7.52 7.02 23.13
C ALA A 149 -7.14 6.25 24.41
N MET A 150 -7.94 6.43 25.45
CA MET A 150 -7.79 5.69 26.71
C MET A 150 -8.32 4.28 26.52
N ARG A 151 -7.46 3.27 26.72
CA ARG A 151 -7.85 1.86 26.69
C ARG A 151 -7.31 1.16 27.93
N GLY A 152 -8.20 0.65 28.78
CA GLY A 152 -7.83 -0.02 30.03
C GLY A 152 -7.05 0.88 31.00
N GLY A 153 -7.37 2.18 31.05
CA GLY A 153 -6.68 3.14 31.93
C GLY A 153 -5.32 3.63 31.44
N LYS A 154 -4.88 3.22 30.23
CA LYS A 154 -3.64 3.67 29.60
C LYS A 154 -3.95 4.45 28.31
N MET A 155 -3.24 5.56 28.10
CA MET A 155 -3.25 6.26 26.81
C MET A 155 -2.57 5.39 25.76
N MET A 156 -3.26 5.12 24.65
CA MET A 156 -2.75 4.32 23.54
C MET A 156 -2.93 5.06 22.21
N LYS A 157 -1.91 4.95 21.35
CA LYS A 157 -2.00 5.33 19.93
C LYS A 157 -2.77 4.24 19.19
N LEU A 158 -3.86 4.59 18.53
CA LEU A 158 -4.75 3.69 17.81
C LEU A 158 -4.94 4.18 16.37
N GLY A 159 -5.50 3.31 15.52
CA GLY A 159 -5.94 3.65 14.17
C GLY A 159 -7.38 3.18 13.95
N ALA A 160 -8.16 3.95 13.20
CA ALA A 160 -9.51 3.58 12.77
C ALA A 160 -9.61 3.71 11.25
N LYS A 161 -10.34 2.77 10.65
CA LYS A 161 -10.59 2.72 9.21
C LYS A 161 -11.97 2.15 8.97
N ALA A 162 -12.68 2.72 8.01
CA ALA A 162 -13.98 2.23 7.58
C ALA A 162 -13.84 1.62 6.19
N ASP A 163 -13.83 0.29 6.12
CA ASP A 163 -13.74 -0.50 4.89
C ASP A 163 -14.95 -1.42 4.74
N ARG A 164 -15.00 -2.14 3.62
CA ARG A 164 -16.01 -3.14 3.27
C ARG A 164 -15.50 -4.55 3.50
#